data_AF-A0A9D9F2T2-F1
#
_entry.id   AF-A0A9D9F2T2-F1
#
_cell.length_a   1.000
_cell.length_b   1.000
_cell.length_c   1.000
_cell.angle_alpha   90.00
_cell.angle_beta   90.00
_cell.angle_gamma   90.00
#
_symmetry.space_group_name_H-M   'P 1'
#
loop_
_entity.id
_entity.type
_entity.pdbx_description
1 polymer ?
#
loop_
_entity_poly.entity_id
_entity_poly.type
_entity_poly.pdbx_seq_one_letter_code
_entity_poly.pdbx_strand_id
1 'polypeptide(L)'
;MKLLIKHLSLLFCFLMLSLNCKSSDSITTDYSPNEGSNVQTDSEAVSDTTRIIEVLINDRVKYEFIRLDTTWSGMAFQYDTNDLQTQKVVREIPLVPEYGWSDFESMVDFLNIYTMPDQTEILDRKPGPLTPQSRAYKFIVFDGDTTRSYFYFNPEGEVSQYWQSQNVVTFGTYILNEMKVLEN
;
A
#
# COMPACT_ATOMS: atom_id res chain seq x y z
N MET A 1 44.13 34.52 -11.35
CA MET A 1 44.43 33.15 -11.82
C MET A 1 44.38 32.17 -10.64
N LYS A 2 43.18 31.79 -10.18
CA LYS A 2 42.94 30.77 -9.13
C LYS A 2 41.55 30.16 -9.30
N LEU A 3 41.29 29.58 -10.47
CA LEU A 3 39.96 29.06 -10.82
C LEU A 3 40.12 27.86 -11.76
N LEU A 4 40.77 26.78 -11.31
CA LEU A 4 41.00 25.58 -12.12
C LEU A 4 41.42 24.33 -11.31
N ILE A 5 40.92 24.15 -10.08
CA ILE A 5 41.29 22.97 -9.25
C ILE A 5 40.07 22.18 -8.73
N LYS A 6 38.83 22.66 -8.90
CA LYS A 6 37.64 21.98 -8.34
C LYS A 6 36.89 21.02 -9.27
N HIS A 7 37.28 20.90 -10.54
CA HIS A 7 36.60 20.01 -11.51
C HIS A 7 37.30 18.68 -11.77
N LEU A 8 38.37 18.36 -11.04
CA LEU A 8 39.13 17.12 -11.23
C LEU A 8 38.61 15.94 -10.39
N SER A 9 37.68 16.14 -9.45
CA SER A 9 37.14 15.03 -8.62
C SER A 9 35.85 14.42 -9.16
N LEU A 10 35.32 14.89 -10.29
CA LEU A 10 34.05 14.40 -10.85
C LEU A 10 34.21 13.32 -11.93
N LEU A 11 35.44 12.93 -12.29
CA LEU A 11 35.72 12.00 -13.39
C LEU A 11 36.13 10.59 -12.94
N PHE A 12 36.14 10.29 -11.63
CA PHE A 12 36.66 9.01 -11.10
C PHE A 12 35.59 8.06 -10.51
N CYS A 13 34.30 8.42 -10.54
CA CYS A 13 33.22 7.53 -10.06
C CYS A 13 32.44 6.82 -11.17
N PHE A 14 32.81 6.99 -12.45
CA PHE A 14 32.10 6.37 -13.59
C PHE A 14 32.67 5.02 -14.04
N LEU A 15 33.51 4.38 -13.22
CA LEU A 15 34.25 3.18 -13.62
C LEU A 15 34.17 2.10 -12.54
N MET A 16 32.95 1.67 -12.21
CA MET A 16 32.70 0.40 -11.54
C MET A 16 31.59 -0.37 -12.26
N LEU A 17 32.05 -1.11 -13.27
CA LEU A 17 31.74 -2.53 -13.47
C LEU A 17 30.29 -2.89 -13.83
N SER A 18 29.97 -2.67 -15.10
CA SER A 18 29.31 -3.68 -15.93
C SER A 18 30.09 -5.00 -15.87
N LEU A 19 29.45 -6.12 -15.51
CA LEU A 19 29.80 -7.51 -15.92
C LEU A 19 28.83 -8.50 -15.24
N ASN A 20 27.76 -8.90 -15.94
CA ASN A 20 27.27 -10.28 -15.89
C ASN A 20 26.33 -10.57 -17.07
N CYS A 21 26.93 -10.78 -18.24
CA CYS A 21 26.32 -11.48 -19.34
C CYS A 21 26.92 -12.89 -19.33
N LYS A 22 26.13 -13.89 -18.93
CA LYS A 22 26.44 -15.31 -19.20
C LYS A 22 25.33 -15.87 -20.06
N SER A 23 25.55 -15.78 -21.37
CA SER A 23 24.99 -16.71 -22.35
C SER A 23 25.83 -17.99 -22.30
N SER A 24 25.18 -19.14 -22.27
CA SER A 24 25.77 -20.43 -22.54
C SER A 24 24.72 -21.28 -23.24
N ASP A 25 24.71 -21.22 -24.57
CA ASP A 25 24.08 -22.22 -25.43
C ASP A 25 25.04 -23.37 -25.74
N SER A 26 24.45 -24.47 -26.19
CA SER A 26 24.96 -25.82 -26.53
C SER A 26 24.78 -26.82 -25.39
N ILE A 27 24.17 -28.00 -25.60
CA ILE A 27 24.42 -28.96 -26.69
C ILE A 27 23.13 -29.74 -27.02
N THR A 28 22.88 -29.92 -28.33
CA THR A 28 22.00 -30.95 -28.89
C THR A 28 22.72 -32.31 -28.86
N THR A 29 22.13 -33.34 -28.26
CA THR A 29 22.45 -34.74 -28.58
C THR A 29 21.23 -35.63 -28.37
N ASP A 30 20.80 -36.18 -29.49
CA ASP A 30 20.15 -37.47 -29.78
C ASP A 30 19.29 -38.22 -28.75
N TYR A 31 18.15 -38.61 -29.29
CA TYR A 31 17.09 -39.46 -28.76
C TYR A 31 17.55 -40.91 -28.49
N SER A 32 17.21 -41.43 -27.31
CA SER A 32 16.87 -42.86 -27.16
C SER A 32 15.94 -43.03 -25.94
N PRO A 33 14.83 -43.79 -26.06
CA PRO A 33 13.75 -43.78 -25.07
C PRO A 33 14.01 -44.82 -23.99
N ASN A 34 13.92 -44.43 -22.72
CA ASN A 34 13.45 -45.33 -21.67
C ASN A 34 12.89 -44.58 -20.46
N GLU A 35 11.61 -44.87 -20.22
CA GLU A 35 10.88 -45.03 -18.96
C GLU A 35 11.33 -44.27 -17.71
N GLY A 36 10.36 -43.51 -17.18
CA GLY A 36 10.23 -43.30 -15.74
C GLY A 36 10.97 -42.10 -15.18
N SER A 37 10.39 -40.91 -15.32
CA SER A 37 10.69 -39.83 -14.37
C SER A 37 9.45 -38.97 -14.16
N ASN A 38 8.97 -38.96 -12.91
CA ASN A 38 7.99 -38.02 -12.41
C ASN A 38 8.44 -36.61 -12.78
N VAL A 39 7.71 -35.96 -13.68
CA VAL A 39 7.79 -34.52 -13.84
C VAL A 39 7.17 -33.93 -12.58
N GLN A 40 8.05 -33.71 -11.60
CA GLN A 40 7.82 -32.79 -10.52
C GLN A 40 7.81 -31.42 -11.19
N THR A 41 6.61 -30.97 -11.57
CA THR A 41 6.37 -29.58 -11.91
C THR A 41 6.67 -28.80 -10.65
N ASP A 42 7.89 -28.27 -10.56
CA ASP A 42 8.17 -27.13 -9.70
C ASP A 42 7.27 -26.01 -10.21
N SER A 43 6.05 -26.00 -9.69
CA SER A 43 5.18 -24.85 -9.75
C SER A 43 5.94 -23.81 -8.93
N GLU A 44 6.70 -22.96 -9.61
CA GLU A 44 7.10 -21.68 -9.04
C GLU A 44 5.82 -21.10 -8.44
N ALA A 45 5.80 -21.01 -7.11
CA ALA A 45 4.70 -20.38 -6.42
C ALA A 45 4.65 -18.96 -6.98
N VAL A 46 3.67 -18.69 -7.84
CA VAL A 46 3.36 -17.35 -8.29
C VAL A 46 3.06 -16.60 -7.01
N SER A 47 4.02 -15.80 -6.57
CA SER A 47 3.86 -14.92 -5.41
C SER A 47 2.62 -14.09 -5.70
N ASP A 48 1.60 -14.24 -4.87
CA ASP A 48 0.41 -13.41 -4.97
C ASP A 48 0.84 -11.98 -4.59
N THR A 49 1.09 -11.18 -5.63
CA THR A 49 1.46 -9.77 -5.55
C THR A 49 0.26 -8.91 -5.16
N THR A 50 -0.92 -9.51 -4.94
CA THR A 50 -2.13 -8.81 -4.54
C THR A 50 -1.91 -8.08 -3.22
N ARG A 51 -2.31 -6.82 -3.17
CA ARG A 51 -2.34 -6.01 -1.95
C ARG A 51 -3.70 -5.35 -1.81
N ILE A 52 -4.23 -5.27 -0.59
CA ILE A 52 -5.53 -4.65 -0.33
C ILE A 52 -5.39 -3.66 0.81
N ILE A 53 -6.01 -2.49 0.67
CA ILE A 53 -6.21 -1.53 1.74
C ILE A 53 -7.69 -1.16 1.75
N GLU A 54 -8.40 -1.54 2.80
CA GLU A 54 -9.74 -1.04 3.08
C GLU A 54 -9.67 -0.03 4.24
N VAL A 55 -10.31 1.12 4.06
CA VAL A 55 -10.46 2.15 5.09
C VAL A 55 -11.93 2.48 5.24
N LEU A 56 -12.49 2.15 6.39
CA LEU A 56 -13.85 2.52 6.76
C LEU A 56 -13.80 3.72 7.71
N ILE A 57 -14.44 4.82 7.32
CA ILE A 57 -14.50 6.05 8.11
C ILE A 57 -15.92 6.23 8.67
N ASN A 58 -16.02 6.31 10.00
CA ASN A 58 -17.27 6.49 10.76
C ASN A 58 -18.36 5.45 10.45
N ASP A 59 -17.98 4.26 9.96
CA ASP A 59 -18.91 3.25 9.46
C ASP A 59 -19.86 3.75 8.34
N ARG A 60 -19.48 4.82 7.64
CA ARG A 60 -20.32 5.48 6.61
C ARG A 60 -19.77 5.36 5.21
N VAL A 61 -18.45 5.44 5.07
CA VAL A 61 -17.78 5.38 3.78
C VAL A 61 -16.62 4.41 3.87
N LYS A 62 -16.61 3.39 3.02
CA LYS A 62 -15.46 2.50 2.81
C LYS A 62 -14.71 2.96 1.58
N TYR A 63 -13.40 3.09 1.70
CA TYR A 63 -12.48 3.19 0.58
C TYR A 63 -11.77 1.85 0.45
N GLU A 64 -11.73 1.28 -0.74
CA GLU A 64 -11.06 0.02 -1.03
C GLU A 64 -10.06 0.27 -2.15
N PHE A 65 -8.82 -0.11 -1.90
CA PHE A 65 -7.72 -0.03 -2.86
C PHE A 65 -7.15 -1.41 -3.05
N ILE A 66 -7.10 -1.86 -4.30
CA ILE A 66 -6.59 -3.17 -4.66
C ILE A 66 -5.43 -2.97 -5.64
N ARG A 67 -4.27 -3.52 -5.27
CA ARG A 67 -3.14 -3.71 -6.17
C ARG A 67 -3.17 -5.13 -6.67
N LEU A 68 -3.13 -5.31 -7.99
CA LEU A 68 -2.87 -6.58 -8.64
C LEU A 68 -1.58 -6.41 -9.43
N ASP A 69 -0.58 -7.23 -9.14
CA ASP A 69 0.78 -7.07 -9.67
C ASP A 69 1.36 -5.68 -9.41
N THR A 70 1.38 -4.85 -10.44
CA THR A 70 1.94 -3.49 -10.42
C THR A 70 0.87 -2.41 -10.58
N THR A 71 -0.39 -2.81 -10.70
CA THR A 71 -1.49 -1.88 -11.02
C THR A 71 -2.42 -1.72 -9.83
N TRP A 72 -2.68 -0.46 -9.47
CA TRP A 72 -3.67 -0.09 -8.47
C TRP A 72 -5.02 0.24 -9.08
N SER A 73 -6.06 -0.04 -8.31
CA SER A 73 -7.44 0.39 -8.53
C SER A 73 -8.05 0.81 -7.20
N GLY A 74 -9.08 1.66 -7.24
CA GLY A 74 -9.76 2.11 -6.03
C GLY A 74 -11.24 2.38 -6.23
N MET A 75 -12.02 2.08 -5.18
CA MET A 75 -13.46 2.30 -5.11
C MET A 75 -13.83 2.91 -3.77
N ALA A 76 -14.76 3.87 -3.78
CA ALA A 76 -15.45 4.34 -2.58
C ALA A 76 -16.89 3.78 -2.56
N PHE A 77 -17.26 3.21 -1.42
CA PHE A 77 -18.58 2.69 -1.12
C PHE A 77 -19.21 3.57 -0.05
N GLN A 78 -20.36 4.15 -0.35
CA GLN A 78 -21.16 4.89 0.63
C GLN A 78 -22.25 3.97 1.16
N TYR A 79 -22.40 3.92 2.47
CA TYR A 79 -23.42 3.11 3.15
C TYR A 79 -24.63 3.94 3.54
N ASP A 80 -25.79 3.30 3.60
CA ASP A 80 -27.02 3.90 4.12
C ASP A 80 -26.85 4.29 5.59
N THR A 81 -27.05 5.57 5.91
CA THR A 81 -26.93 6.07 7.27
C THR A 81 -28.21 5.89 8.09
N ASN A 82 -29.32 5.48 7.48
CA ASN A 82 -30.58 5.24 8.17
C ASN A 82 -30.61 3.89 8.88
N ASP A 83 -29.80 2.93 8.43
CA ASP A 83 -29.66 1.61 9.03
C ASP A 83 -28.20 1.15 9.04
N LEU A 84 -27.51 1.42 10.15
CA LEU A 84 -26.11 1.06 10.35
C LEU A 84 -25.89 -0.44 10.53
N GLN A 85 -26.94 -1.23 10.78
CA GLN A 85 -26.81 -2.68 10.98
C GLN A 85 -26.68 -3.43 9.65
N THR A 86 -27.32 -2.94 8.60
CA THR A 86 -27.33 -3.63 7.30
C THR A 86 -26.17 -3.24 6.40
N GLN A 87 -25.46 -2.13 6.68
CA GLN A 87 -24.36 -1.59 5.87
C GLN A 87 -24.66 -1.67 4.36
N LYS A 88 -25.89 -1.31 4.00
CA LYS A 88 -26.33 -1.38 2.61
C LYS A 88 -25.58 -0.33 1.80
N VAL A 89 -24.86 -0.76 0.77
CA VAL A 89 -24.20 0.15 -0.17
C VAL A 89 -25.27 0.92 -0.97
N VAL A 90 -25.20 2.25 -0.93
CA VAL A 90 -26.10 3.15 -1.67
C VAL A 90 -25.41 3.78 -2.88
N ARG A 91 -24.08 3.85 -2.89
CA ARG A 91 -23.30 4.38 -4.00
C ARG A 91 -21.93 3.70 -4.05
N GLU A 92 -21.50 3.38 -5.26
CA GLU A 92 -20.16 2.93 -5.60
C GLU A 92 -19.54 3.95 -6.54
N ILE A 93 -18.31 4.36 -6.24
CA ILE A 93 -17.64 5.46 -6.93
C ILE A 93 -16.21 5.03 -7.28
N PRO A 94 -15.85 4.96 -8.56
CA PRO A 94 -14.47 4.71 -8.94
C PRO A 94 -13.58 5.89 -8.58
N LEU A 95 -12.40 5.57 -8.05
CA LEU A 95 -11.42 6.54 -7.57
C LEU A 95 -10.18 6.53 -8.46
N VAL A 96 -9.65 7.72 -8.70
CA VAL A 96 -8.33 7.92 -9.31
C VAL A 96 -7.59 8.98 -8.51
N PRO A 97 -6.35 8.72 -8.03
CA PRO A 97 -5.55 9.74 -7.36
C PRO A 97 -5.19 10.86 -8.31
N GLU A 98 -5.24 12.11 -7.83
CA GLU A 98 -4.92 13.30 -8.60
C GLU A 98 -3.52 13.25 -9.21
N TYR A 99 -2.54 12.78 -8.45
CA TYR A 99 -1.14 12.66 -8.86
C TYR A 99 -0.77 11.24 -9.34
N GLY A 100 -1.77 10.38 -9.54
CA GLY A 100 -1.61 9.03 -10.04
C GLY A 100 -1.20 8.00 -8.98
N TRP A 101 -1.25 6.73 -9.38
CA TRP A 101 -1.06 5.60 -8.47
C TRP A 101 0.35 5.42 -7.90
N SER A 102 1.37 5.95 -8.56
CA SER A 102 2.74 5.91 -8.04
C SER A 102 2.92 6.82 -6.82
N ASP A 103 2.25 7.98 -6.81
CA ASP A 103 2.23 8.87 -5.64
C ASP A 103 1.44 8.23 -4.49
N PHE A 104 0.29 7.62 -4.81
CA PHE A 104 -0.48 6.82 -3.84
C PHE A 104 0.36 5.74 -3.17
N GLU A 105 1.10 4.94 -3.94
CA GLU A 105 1.99 3.90 -3.41
C GLU A 105 3.07 4.49 -2.50
N SER A 106 3.69 5.60 -2.92
CA SER A 106 4.69 6.30 -2.12
C SER A 106 4.11 6.79 -0.78
N MET A 107 2.87 7.26 -0.79
CA MET A 107 2.16 7.68 0.43
C MET A 107 1.84 6.50 1.36
N VAL A 108 1.38 5.38 0.80
CA VAL A 108 1.11 4.13 1.54
C VAL A 108 2.36 3.64 2.25
N ASP A 109 3.49 3.63 1.54
CA ASP A 109 4.78 3.20 2.08
C ASP A 109 5.29 4.19 3.14
N PHE A 110 5.25 5.49 2.85
CA PHE A 110 5.70 6.53 3.78
C PHE A 110 4.93 6.49 5.11
N LEU A 111 3.62 6.24 5.05
CA LEU A 111 2.75 6.19 6.23
C LEU A 111 2.73 4.82 6.92
N ASN A 112 3.48 3.83 6.41
CA ASN A 112 3.57 2.48 6.97
C ASN A 112 2.22 1.77 7.12
N ILE A 113 1.29 1.98 6.15
CA ILE A 113 -0.12 1.54 6.28
C ILE A 113 -0.25 0.04 6.54
N TYR A 114 0.56 -0.81 5.91
CA TYR A 114 0.50 -2.27 6.13
C TYR A 114 0.96 -2.72 7.51
N THR A 115 1.79 -1.92 8.18
CA THR A 115 2.49 -2.35 9.39
C THR A 115 2.00 -1.66 10.67
N MET A 116 1.14 -0.64 10.56
CA MET A 116 0.59 0.07 11.73
C MET A 116 -0.04 -0.89 12.75
N PRO A 117 0.20 -0.71 14.06
CA PRO A 117 -0.44 -1.49 15.11
C PRO A 117 -1.89 -1.04 15.34
N ASP A 118 -2.67 -1.85 16.06
CA ASP A 118 -3.97 -1.41 16.56
C ASP A 118 -3.81 -0.31 17.61
N GLN A 119 -4.77 0.62 17.70
CA GLN A 119 -4.69 1.71 18.67
C GLN A 119 -4.67 1.20 20.12
N THR A 120 -5.26 0.03 20.39
CA THR A 120 -5.25 -0.62 21.71
C THR A 120 -3.90 -1.22 22.10
N GLU A 121 -3.00 -1.43 21.15
CA GLU A 121 -1.65 -1.97 21.36
C GLU A 121 -0.63 -0.89 21.72
N ILE A 122 -1.01 0.38 21.66
CA ILE A 122 -0.14 1.52 21.98
C ILE A 122 0.02 1.62 23.50
N LEU A 123 1.25 1.42 23.97
CA LEU A 123 1.59 1.46 25.40
C LEU A 123 1.27 2.83 26.02
N ASP A 124 0.76 2.79 27.26
CA ASP A 124 0.40 3.98 28.05
C ASP A 124 -0.59 4.94 27.38
N ARG A 125 -1.35 4.45 26.38
CA ARG A 125 -2.30 5.26 25.64
C ARG A 125 -3.34 5.87 26.57
N LYS A 126 -3.53 7.19 26.42
CA LYS A 126 -4.64 7.93 27.00
C LYS A 126 -5.52 8.47 25.87
N PRO A 127 -6.84 8.19 25.88
CA PRO A 127 -7.74 8.71 24.87
C PRO A 127 -7.70 10.23 24.82
N GLY A 128 -7.56 10.78 23.61
CA GLY A 128 -7.73 12.21 23.36
C GLY A 128 -9.19 12.66 23.60
N PRO A 129 -9.43 13.95 23.89
CA PRO A 129 -10.78 14.46 24.07
C PRO A 129 -11.58 14.40 22.76
N LEU A 130 -12.89 14.10 22.86
CA LEU A 130 -13.79 14.12 21.71
C LEU A 130 -14.05 15.57 21.25
N THR A 131 -14.04 15.75 19.94
CA THR A 131 -14.30 17.03 19.25
C THR A 131 -15.26 16.81 18.08
N PRO A 132 -15.84 17.86 17.48
CA PRO A 132 -16.65 17.73 16.28
C PRO A 132 -15.93 17.10 15.08
N GLN A 133 -14.60 17.10 15.06
CA GLN A 133 -13.77 16.51 14.01
C GLN A 133 -13.40 15.05 14.28
N SER A 134 -13.76 14.50 15.45
CA SER A 134 -13.44 13.12 15.83
C SER A 134 -13.99 12.12 14.84
N ARG A 135 -13.12 11.23 14.37
CA ARG A 135 -13.49 10.16 13.44
C ARG A 135 -13.10 8.79 13.99
N ALA A 136 -13.83 7.77 13.56
CA ALA A 136 -13.47 6.38 13.74
C ALA A 136 -12.92 5.86 12.40
N TYR A 137 -11.71 5.31 12.42
CA TYR A 137 -11.11 4.65 11.26
C TYR A 137 -10.94 3.18 11.56
N LYS A 138 -11.44 2.33 10.68
CA LYS A 138 -11.14 0.91 10.68
C LYS A 138 -10.40 0.58 9.40
N PHE A 139 -9.22 0.00 9.55
CA PHE A 139 -8.42 -0.48 8.45
C PHE A 139 -8.48 -1.99 8.38
N ILE A 140 -8.50 -2.51 7.16
CA ILE A 140 -8.22 -3.91 6.86
C ILE A 140 -7.18 -3.89 5.75
N VAL A 141 -6.02 -4.49 6.02
CA VAL A 141 -4.90 -4.50 5.07
C VAL A 141 -4.48 -5.92 4.80
N PHE A 142 -4.20 -6.22 3.53
CA PHE A 142 -3.62 -7.48 3.09
C PHE A 142 -2.33 -7.19 2.32
N ASP A 143 -1.22 -7.71 2.81
CA ASP A 143 0.11 -7.47 2.24
C ASP A 143 0.62 -8.62 1.36
N GLY A 144 -0.29 -9.47 0.87
CA GLY A 144 0.03 -10.67 0.07
C GLY A 144 0.17 -11.94 0.89
N ASP A 145 0.58 -11.82 2.15
CA ASP A 145 0.83 -12.96 3.02
C ASP A 145 -0.10 -12.95 4.24
N THR A 146 -0.37 -11.76 4.79
CA THR A 146 -1.09 -11.58 6.04
C THR A 146 -2.21 -10.55 5.90
N THR A 147 -3.33 -10.84 6.54
CA THR A 147 -4.42 -9.88 6.74
C THR A 147 -4.35 -9.34 8.15
N ARG A 148 -4.34 -8.02 8.28
CA ARG A 148 -4.38 -7.32 9.57
C ARG A 148 -5.57 -6.37 9.57
N SER A 149 -6.19 -6.21 10.73
CA SER A 149 -7.16 -5.14 10.95
C SER A 149 -6.72 -4.34 12.17
N TYR A 150 -6.82 -3.03 12.05
CA TYR A 150 -6.55 -2.12 13.15
C TYR A 150 -7.58 -1.00 13.16
N PHE A 151 -7.92 -0.56 14.36
CA PHE A 151 -8.95 0.43 14.61
C PHE A 151 -8.40 1.62 15.37
N TYR A 152 -8.78 2.83 14.94
CA TYR A 152 -8.42 4.09 15.58
C TYR A 152 -9.68 4.92 15.80
N PHE A 153 -10.01 5.14 17.08
CA PHE A 153 -11.07 6.05 17.46
C PHE A 153 -10.48 7.38 17.92
N ASN A 154 -10.94 8.47 17.30
CA ASN A 154 -10.50 9.84 17.54
C ASN A 154 -8.96 10.02 17.50
N PRO A 155 -8.25 9.51 16.48
CA PRO A 155 -6.81 9.71 16.37
C PRO A 155 -6.43 11.20 16.23
N GLU A 156 -7.35 12.06 15.78
CA GLU A 156 -7.15 13.52 15.69
C GLU A 156 -6.73 14.15 17.04
N GLY A 157 -7.27 13.65 18.16
CA GLY A 157 -6.94 14.13 19.49
C GLY A 157 -5.55 13.70 19.99
N GLU A 158 -4.88 12.82 19.26
CA GLU A 158 -3.67 12.12 19.71
C GLU A 158 -2.48 12.30 18.74
N VAL A 159 -2.65 13.07 17.66
CA VAL A 159 -1.65 13.23 16.58
C VAL A 159 -0.28 13.73 17.06
N SER A 160 -0.25 14.51 18.15
CA SER A 160 1.00 15.02 18.74
C SER A 160 1.72 14.02 19.64
N GLN A 161 1.04 12.92 20.00
CA GLN A 161 1.51 11.95 20.99
C GLN A 161 1.95 10.64 20.33
N TYR A 162 1.20 10.18 19.32
CA TYR A 162 1.45 8.92 18.64
C TYR A 162 1.57 9.12 17.14
N TRP A 163 2.69 8.66 16.57
CA TRP A 163 2.94 8.75 15.13
C TRP A 163 1.91 7.93 14.33
N GLN A 164 1.36 6.86 14.90
CA GLN A 164 0.31 6.07 14.27
C GLN A 164 -0.95 6.89 14.06
N SER A 165 -1.36 7.65 15.08
CA SER A 165 -2.50 8.56 14.99
C SER A 165 -2.26 9.65 13.94
N GLN A 166 -1.04 10.19 13.87
CA GLN A 166 -0.65 11.11 12.80
C GLN A 166 -0.79 10.46 11.41
N ASN A 167 -0.29 9.24 11.24
CA ASN A 167 -0.32 8.54 9.94
C ASN A 167 -1.75 8.20 9.51
N VAL A 168 -2.59 7.72 10.44
CA VAL A 168 -4.01 7.45 10.18
C VAL A 168 -4.75 8.71 9.72
N VAL A 169 -4.58 9.82 10.44
CA VAL A 169 -5.23 11.10 10.10
C VAL A 169 -4.70 11.63 8.78
N THR A 170 -3.39 11.51 8.53
CA THR A 170 -2.75 11.94 7.29
C THR A 170 -3.28 11.14 6.10
N PHE A 171 -3.35 9.80 6.20
CA PHE A 171 -3.88 8.97 5.13
C PHE A 171 -5.37 9.22 4.87
N GLY A 172 -6.18 9.33 5.93
CA GLY A 172 -7.59 9.69 5.82
C GLY A 172 -7.81 11.04 5.14
N THR A 173 -6.95 12.03 5.43
CA THR A 173 -6.99 13.35 4.80
C THR A 173 -6.55 13.28 3.34
N TYR A 174 -5.48 12.53 3.06
CA TYR A 174 -4.99 12.30 1.70
C TYR A 174 -6.08 11.67 0.82
N ILE A 175 -6.75 10.62 1.28
CA ILE A 175 -7.86 9.99 0.54
C ILE A 175 -8.97 11.00 0.23
N LEU A 176 -9.36 11.83 1.20
CA LEU A 176 -10.47 12.77 1.03
C LEU A 176 -10.15 13.93 0.08
N ASN A 177 -8.89 14.34 0.00
CA ASN A 177 -8.48 15.50 -0.79
C ASN A 177 -7.97 15.11 -2.17
N GLU A 178 -7.22 14.02 -2.26
CA GLU A 178 -6.45 13.67 -3.46
C GLU A 178 -7.12 12.59 -4.33
N MET A 179 -8.20 11.95 -3.84
CA MET A 179 -8.95 11.00 -4.66
C MET A 179 -10.03 11.73 -5.46
N LYS A 180 -9.88 11.73 -6.78
CA LYS A 180 -10.90 12.25 -7.68
C LYS A 180 -12.02 11.23 -7.85
N VAL A 181 -13.23 11.72 -7.64
CA VAL A 181 -14.47 11.01 -7.95
C VAL A 181 -14.69 11.07 -9.45
N LEU A 182 -14.72 9.91 -10.10
CA LEU A 182 -15.21 9.83 -11.47
C LEU A 182 -16.74 9.79 -11.43
N GLU A 183 -17.38 10.93 -11.69
CA GLU A 183 -18.82 10.98 -11.89
C GLU A 183 -19.15 10.42 -13.28
N ASN A 184 -19.96 9.36 -13.32
CA ASN A 184 -20.55 8.82 -14.54
C ASN A 184 -21.87 9.53 -14.87
#